data_AF-A0A1I5BYZ7-F1
#
_entry.id   AF-A0A1I5BYZ7-F1
#
_cell.length_a   1.000
_cell.length_b   1.000
_cell.length_c   1.000
_cell.angle_alpha   90.00
_cell.angle_beta   90.00
_cell.angle_gamma   90.00
#
_symmetry.space_group_name_H-M   'P 1'
#
loop_
_entity.id
_entity.type
_entity.pdbx_description
1 polymer ?
#
loop_
_entity_poly.entity_id
_entity_poly.type
_entity_poly.pdbx_seq_one_letter_code
_entity_poly.pdbx_strand_id
1 'polypeptide(L)'
;MFDLLLTFSAFAPLQIGPARSDATTAALPKGRQWWAAFWVSALLPAITYYPAFAIGNAWLPASRFLPQVFTTEIMIWALLNTAITLALLPFVPRRTSRKGVAAQAVLIALATVAIGVVAVWLADLLFKIDFRFWVVALKLPSATQLMIMLIYLVPFTLFFVVALRTLHANFSRLDAPAIGHYVTTILVLSLGFVVLIGGQYLAMWLGGKLINPFPTSPVVPLSTIIGIQFIPLLAAVAIISTFTWRRTGTSLPGALICALLVTWYMVAGTATQAAI
;
A
#
# COMPACT_ATOMS: atom_id res chain seq x y z
N MET A 1 -1.61 -20.31 -2.79
CA MET A 1 -1.32 -19.88 -4.18
C MET A 1 0.10 -19.33 -4.31
N PHE A 2 0.47 -18.21 -3.67
CA PHE A 2 1.86 -17.70 -3.72
C PHE A 2 2.91 -18.75 -3.33
N ASP A 3 2.70 -19.48 -2.23
CA ASP A 3 3.60 -20.56 -1.81
C ASP A 3 3.76 -21.66 -2.86
N LEU A 4 2.67 -22.01 -3.53
CA LEU A 4 2.68 -23.02 -4.61
C LEU A 4 3.42 -22.49 -5.84
N LEU A 5 3.25 -21.21 -6.21
CA LEU A 5 4.05 -20.62 -7.28
C LEU A 5 5.54 -20.66 -6.90
N LEU A 6 5.86 -20.35 -5.65
CA LEU A 6 7.25 -20.30 -5.18
C LEU A 6 7.96 -21.65 -5.29
N THR A 7 7.25 -22.80 -5.29
CA THR A 7 7.87 -24.12 -5.46
C THR A 7 8.33 -24.42 -6.88
N PHE A 8 7.93 -23.64 -7.89
CA PHE A 8 8.36 -23.87 -9.27
C PHE A 8 9.82 -23.44 -9.48
N SER A 9 10.54 -24.16 -10.34
CA SER A 9 11.97 -23.93 -10.61
C SER A 9 12.29 -22.50 -11.06
N ALA A 10 11.38 -21.88 -11.82
CA ALA A 10 11.49 -20.48 -12.25
C ALA A 10 11.59 -19.48 -11.08
N PHE A 11 11.06 -19.83 -9.89
CA PHE A 11 11.05 -18.98 -8.70
C PHE A 11 11.99 -19.48 -7.59
N ALA A 12 12.77 -20.54 -7.82
CA ALA A 12 13.80 -20.98 -6.88
C ALA A 12 14.77 -19.86 -6.43
N PRO A 13 15.17 -18.90 -7.30
CA PRO A 13 15.99 -17.76 -6.87
C PRO A 13 15.31 -16.88 -5.82
N LEU A 14 13.97 -16.87 -5.71
CA LEU A 14 13.25 -16.08 -4.70
C LEU A 14 13.22 -16.76 -3.33
N GLN A 15 13.32 -18.08 -3.25
CA GLN A 15 13.27 -18.79 -1.98
C GLN A 15 14.42 -18.39 -1.05
N ILE A 16 14.14 -18.32 0.26
CA ILE A 16 15.17 -18.17 1.29
C ILE A 16 15.80 -19.55 1.52
N GLY A 17 17.09 -19.69 1.20
CA GLY A 17 17.87 -20.88 1.55
C GLY A 17 18.50 -20.78 2.95
N PRO A 18 18.86 -21.91 3.58
CA PRO A 18 19.40 -21.95 4.95
C PRO A 18 20.69 -21.13 5.13
N ALA A 19 21.61 -21.11 4.16
CA ALA A 19 22.82 -20.26 4.23
C ALA A 19 22.53 -18.73 4.11
N ARG A 20 21.30 -18.34 3.78
CA ARG A 20 20.90 -16.95 3.53
C ARG A 20 20.03 -16.35 4.65
N SER A 21 19.62 -17.16 5.63
CA SER A 21 19.00 -16.64 6.85
C SER A 21 19.93 -15.70 7.59
N ASP A 22 21.22 -16.07 7.66
CA ASP A 22 22.22 -15.43 8.51
C ASP A 22 22.54 -14.00 8.07
N ALA A 23 22.55 -13.73 6.76
CA ALA A 23 22.76 -12.39 6.19
C ALA A 23 21.54 -11.45 6.39
N THR A 24 20.35 -11.99 6.66
CA THR A 24 19.14 -11.19 6.91
C THR A 24 18.99 -10.84 8.40
N THR A 25 19.86 -11.38 9.26
CA THR A 25 19.88 -11.23 10.72
C THR A 25 20.49 -9.91 11.21
N ALA A 26 20.63 -8.88 10.35
CA ALA A 26 21.10 -7.58 10.82
C ALA A 26 20.17 -7.06 11.94
N ALA A 27 20.75 -6.50 13.01
CA ALA A 27 20.00 -6.10 14.19
C ALA A 27 18.94 -5.06 13.83
N LEU A 28 17.72 -5.23 14.35
CA LEU A 28 16.69 -4.19 14.30
C LEU A 28 17.14 -2.95 15.09
N PRO A 29 16.61 -1.76 14.77
CA PRO A 29 16.66 -0.62 15.70
C PRO A 29 16.20 -1.06 17.09
N LYS A 30 16.84 -0.57 18.14
CA LYS A 30 16.49 -0.88 19.54
C LYS A 30 16.05 0.37 20.30
N GLY A 31 15.22 0.18 21.31
CA GLY A 31 14.79 1.23 22.23
C GLY A 31 14.21 2.44 21.51
N ARG A 32 14.77 3.63 21.75
CA ARG A 32 14.26 4.91 21.25
C ARG A 32 14.22 4.99 19.71
N GLN A 33 15.21 4.41 19.03
CA GLN A 33 15.27 4.46 17.56
C GLN A 33 14.15 3.65 16.92
N TRP A 34 13.79 2.52 17.52
CA TRP A 34 12.69 1.68 17.04
C TRP A 34 11.35 2.41 17.16
N TRP A 35 11.07 3.01 18.33
CA TRP A 35 9.85 3.77 18.54
C TRP A 35 9.76 5.01 17.66
N ALA A 36 10.88 5.69 17.42
CA ALA A 36 10.91 6.81 16.47
C ALA A 36 10.54 6.35 15.05
N ALA A 37 11.16 5.27 14.56
CA ALA A 37 10.82 4.71 13.25
C ALA A 37 9.36 4.27 13.18
N PHE A 38 8.84 3.65 14.25
CA PHE A 38 7.46 3.19 14.37
C PHE A 38 6.48 4.36 14.25
N TRP A 39 6.60 5.38 15.10
CA TRP A 39 5.66 6.50 15.12
C TRP A 39 5.75 7.37 13.89
N VAL A 40 6.96 7.62 13.36
CA VAL A 40 7.12 8.35 12.11
C VAL A 40 6.45 7.59 10.97
N SER A 41 6.68 6.28 10.86
CA SER A 41 6.10 5.48 9.77
C SER A 41 4.57 5.34 9.91
N ALA A 42 4.05 5.25 11.14
CA ALA A 42 2.63 5.13 11.43
C ALA A 42 1.86 6.44 11.19
N LEU A 43 2.36 7.58 11.68
CA LEU A 43 1.60 8.82 11.71
C LEU A 43 1.83 9.70 10.48
N LEU A 44 3.02 9.68 9.89
CA LEU A 44 3.37 10.55 8.77
C LEU A 44 2.42 10.43 7.56
N PRO A 45 2.00 9.21 7.12
CA PRO A 45 1.06 9.09 6.02
C PRO A 45 -0.30 9.72 6.33
N ALA A 46 -0.76 9.62 7.58
CA ALA A 46 -2.02 10.22 8.01
C ALA A 46 -1.95 11.75 8.11
N ILE A 47 -0.84 12.28 8.63
CA ILE A 47 -0.60 13.74 8.72
C ILE A 47 -0.55 14.37 7.33
N THR A 48 0.06 13.68 6.36
CA THR A 48 0.22 14.18 4.99
C THR A 48 -1.01 13.99 4.10
N TYR A 49 -2.05 13.30 4.59
CA TYR A 49 -3.24 12.91 3.82
C TYR A 49 -4.04 14.11 3.30
N TYR A 50 -4.63 14.93 4.19
CA TYR A 50 -5.40 16.10 3.76
C TYR A 50 -4.58 17.14 2.98
N PRO A 51 -3.33 17.47 3.37
CA PRO A 51 -2.49 18.36 2.57
C PRO A 51 -2.31 17.87 1.12
N ALA A 52 -2.05 16.58 0.93
CA ALA A 52 -1.87 16.01 -0.41
C ALA A 52 -3.16 16.05 -1.24
N PHE A 53 -4.31 15.77 -0.61
CA PHE A 53 -5.62 15.87 -1.26
C PHE A 53 -5.95 17.32 -1.64
N ALA A 54 -5.67 18.29 -0.76
CA ALA A 54 -5.86 19.70 -1.06
C ALA A 54 -4.99 20.16 -2.24
N ILE A 55 -3.74 19.67 -2.33
CA ILE A 55 -2.86 19.94 -3.48
C ILE A 55 -3.44 19.32 -4.75
N GLY A 56 -3.86 18.05 -4.72
CA GLY A 56 -4.44 17.40 -5.90
C GLY A 56 -5.69 18.09 -6.40
N ASN A 57 -6.59 18.44 -5.49
CA ASN A 57 -7.82 19.15 -5.81
C ASN A 57 -7.55 20.52 -6.46
N ALA A 58 -6.57 21.27 -5.95
CA ALA A 58 -6.29 22.62 -6.43
C ALA A 58 -5.49 22.65 -7.75
N TRP A 59 -4.56 21.72 -7.95
CA TRP A 59 -3.57 21.80 -9.02
C TRP A 59 -3.71 20.74 -10.11
N LEU A 60 -4.39 19.63 -9.82
CA LEU A 60 -4.48 18.48 -10.72
C LEU A 60 -5.93 17.99 -10.87
N PRO A 61 -6.84 18.83 -11.42
CA PRO A 61 -8.20 18.42 -11.73
C PRO A 61 -8.21 17.30 -12.80
N ALA A 62 -9.36 16.64 -12.94
CA ALA A 62 -9.52 15.60 -13.94
C ALA A 62 -9.17 16.10 -15.34
N SER A 63 -8.36 15.31 -16.05
CA SER A 63 -7.91 15.61 -17.42
C SER A 63 -7.80 14.32 -18.23
N ARG A 64 -7.55 14.43 -19.54
CA ARG A 64 -7.33 13.23 -20.39
C ARG A 64 -6.19 12.32 -19.91
N PHE A 65 -5.21 12.88 -19.22
CA PHE A 65 -4.04 12.17 -18.73
C PHE A 65 -4.18 11.69 -17.29
N LEU A 66 -5.00 12.38 -16.49
CA LEU A 66 -5.30 12.04 -15.11
C LEU A 66 -6.82 12.04 -14.96
N PRO A 67 -7.49 11.01 -15.51
CA PRO A 67 -8.93 11.05 -15.69
C PRO A 67 -9.67 10.94 -14.35
N GLN A 68 -9.08 10.34 -13.32
CA GLN A 68 -9.76 10.11 -12.04
C GLN A 68 -9.25 11.06 -10.96
N VAL A 69 -10.11 11.97 -10.49
CA VAL A 69 -9.76 12.99 -9.48
C VAL A 69 -9.17 12.34 -8.21
N PHE A 70 -9.92 11.46 -7.56
CA PHE A 70 -9.48 10.86 -6.29
C PHE A 70 -8.27 9.94 -6.43
N THR A 71 -8.17 9.19 -7.53
CA THR A 71 -6.99 8.36 -7.80
C THR A 71 -5.75 9.23 -7.99
N THR A 72 -5.90 10.40 -8.61
CA THR A 72 -4.85 11.42 -8.75
C THR A 72 -4.45 12.01 -7.39
N GLU A 73 -5.40 12.38 -6.54
CA GLU A 73 -5.13 12.87 -5.18
C GLU A 73 -4.38 11.83 -4.34
N ILE A 74 -4.75 10.56 -4.45
CA ILE A 74 -4.11 9.44 -3.74
C ILE A 74 -2.72 9.15 -4.32
N MET A 75 -2.55 9.27 -5.64
CA MET A 75 -1.25 9.18 -6.28
C MET A 75 -0.31 10.29 -5.77
N ILE A 76 -0.78 11.54 -5.66
CA ILE A 76 0.00 12.66 -5.11
C ILE A 76 0.39 12.37 -3.67
N TRP A 77 -0.54 11.89 -2.86
CA TRP A 77 -0.27 11.49 -1.49
C TRP A 77 0.80 10.38 -1.40
N ALA A 78 0.74 9.37 -2.28
CA ALA A 78 1.73 8.32 -2.37
C ALA A 78 3.11 8.85 -2.79
N LEU A 79 3.17 9.74 -3.78
CA LEU A 79 4.41 10.37 -4.25
C LEU A 79 5.02 11.30 -3.21
N LEU A 80 4.21 12.04 -2.46
CA LEU A 80 4.66 12.87 -1.34
C LEU A 80 5.31 11.99 -0.25
N ASN A 81 4.64 10.90 0.16
CA ASN A 81 5.20 9.97 1.13
C ASN A 81 6.45 9.26 0.62
N THR A 82 6.53 9.00 -0.69
CA THR A 82 7.75 8.49 -1.34
C THR A 82 8.89 9.49 -1.17
N ALA A 83 8.69 10.75 -1.54
CA ALA A 83 9.71 11.79 -1.44
C ALA A 83 10.21 11.97 0.00
N ILE A 84 9.30 12.02 0.98
CA ILE A 84 9.67 12.11 2.39
C ILE A 84 10.44 10.87 2.85
N THR A 85 9.99 9.67 2.46
CA THR A 85 10.69 8.42 2.81
C THR A 85 12.09 8.37 2.20
N LEU A 86 12.26 8.85 0.96
CA LEU A 86 13.57 8.96 0.31
C LEU A 86 14.49 9.93 1.07
N ALA A 87 13.97 11.07 1.52
CA ALA A 87 14.71 12.02 2.34
C ALA A 87 15.12 11.43 3.71
N LEU A 88 14.33 10.50 4.25
CA LEU A 88 14.60 9.81 5.51
C LEU A 88 15.52 8.59 5.37
N LEU A 89 15.87 8.15 4.16
CA LEU A 89 16.74 6.98 3.93
C LEU A 89 18.07 6.99 4.71
N PRO A 90 18.75 8.13 4.92
CA PRO A 90 19.98 8.16 5.73
C PRO A 90 19.80 7.64 7.16
N PHE A 91 18.59 7.69 7.71
CA PHE A 91 18.24 7.24 9.06
C PHE A 91 17.72 5.80 9.10
N VAL A 92 17.51 5.16 7.93
CA VAL A 92 16.99 3.80 7.82
C VAL A 92 18.13 2.78 7.94
N PRO A 93 17.96 1.68 8.70
CA PRO A 93 18.96 0.63 8.80
C PRO A 93 19.38 0.10 7.44
N ARG A 94 20.69 0.02 7.19
CA ARG A 94 21.22 -0.56 5.96
C ARG A 94 21.00 -2.07 5.97
N ARG A 95 20.34 -2.58 4.93
CA ARG A 95 20.12 -4.02 4.70
C ARG A 95 20.74 -4.43 3.37
N THR A 96 21.34 -5.62 3.34
CA THR A 96 21.82 -6.22 2.09
C THR A 96 20.62 -6.51 1.19
N SER A 97 20.56 -5.83 0.04
CA SER A 97 19.53 -6.07 -0.96
C SER A 97 19.87 -7.30 -1.79
N ARG A 98 18.90 -8.19 -2.00
CA ARG A 98 19.05 -9.31 -2.95
C ARG A 98 19.12 -8.75 -4.37
N LYS A 99 20.22 -9.02 -5.08
CA LYS A 99 20.40 -8.66 -6.50
C LYS A 99 19.93 -9.81 -7.40
N GLY A 100 19.54 -9.49 -8.64
CA GLY A 100 19.23 -10.50 -9.67
C GLY A 100 17.90 -11.23 -9.51
N VAL A 101 17.01 -10.78 -8.63
CA VAL A 101 15.69 -11.40 -8.38
C VAL A 101 14.52 -10.61 -8.96
N ALA A 102 14.79 -9.52 -9.68
CA ALA A 102 13.78 -8.58 -10.14
C ALA A 102 12.80 -9.20 -11.15
N ALA A 103 13.33 -9.94 -12.15
CA ALA A 103 12.51 -10.60 -13.15
C ALA A 103 11.55 -11.62 -12.52
N GLN A 104 12.05 -12.45 -11.60
CA GLN A 104 11.24 -13.43 -10.87
C GLN A 104 10.21 -12.75 -9.98
N ALA A 105 10.58 -11.63 -9.33
CA ALA A 105 9.65 -10.85 -8.52
C ALA A 105 8.50 -10.25 -9.34
N VAL A 106 8.78 -9.78 -10.57
CA VAL A 106 7.74 -9.32 -11.50
C VAL A 106 6.84 -10.47 -11.93
N LEU A 107 7.41 -11.60 -12.35
CA LEU A 107 6.64 -12.75 -12.83
C LEU A 107 5.74 -13.33 -11.73
N ILE A 108 6.24 -13.50 -10.50
CA ILE A 108 5.43 -14.03 -9.39
C ILE A 108 4.34 -13.04 -8.96
N ALA A 109 4.61 -11.74 -9.05
CA ALA A 109 3.62 -10.71 -8.74
C ALA A 109 2.47 -10.72 -9.75
N LEU A 110 2.79 -10.75 -11.05
CA LEU A 110 1.80 -10.87 -12.12
C LEU A 110 0.97 -12.15 -11.97
N ALA A 111 1.61 -13.30 -11.75
CA ALA A 111 0.91 -14.57 -11.57
C ALA A 111 -0.01 -14.55 -10.33
N THR A 112 0.46 -13.98 -9.22
CA THR A 112 -0.33 -13.88 -7.98
C THR A 112 -1.57 -12.99 -8.17
N VAL A 113 -1.40 -11.83 -8.79
CA VAL A 113 -2.52 -10.91 -9.04
C VAL A 113 -3.47 -11.45 -10.09
N ALA A 114 -2.97 -12.13 -11.13
CA ALA A 114 -3.80 -12.80 -12.13
C ALA A 114 -4.72 -13.85 -11.50
N ILE A 115 -4.24 -14.63 -10.52
CA ILE A 115 -5.08 -15.57 -9.76
C ILE A 115 -6.18 -14.81 -9.00
N GLY A 116 -5.87 -13.65 -8.41
CA GLY A 116 -6.86 -12.78 -7.77
C GLY A 116 -7.92 -12.26 -8.75
N VAL A 117 -7.52 -11.85 -9.95
CA VAL A 117 -8.44 -11.44 -11.02
C VAL A 117 -9.34 -12.60 -11.44
N VAL A 118 -8.79 -13.80 -11.62
CA VAL A 118 -9.57 -15.02 -11.92
C VAL A 118 -10.57 -15.31 -10.80
N ALA A 119 -10.19 -15.14 -9.53
CA ALA A 119 -11.11 -15.33 -8.41
C ALA A 119 -12.29 -14.36 -8.44
N VAL A 120 -12.05 -13.07 -8.71
CA VAL A 120 -13.14 -12.07 -8.87
C VAL A 120 -14.01 -12.42 -10.09
N TRP A 121 -13.39 -12.83 -11.20
CA TRP A 121 -14.11 -13.23 -12.41
C TRP A 121 -14.99 -14.46 -12.18
N LEU A 122 -14.50 -15.48 -11.48
CA LEU A 122 -15.29 -16.65 -11.11
C LEU A 122 -16.45 -16.28 -10.18
N ALA A 123 -16.25 -15.35 -9.24
CA ALA A 123 -17.32 -14.89 -8.36
C ALA A 123 -18.45 -14.19 -9.16
N ASP A 124 -18.08 -13.33 -10.11
CA ASP A 124 -19.04 -12.68 -11.01
C ASP A 124 -19.74 -13.69 -11.95
N LEU A 125 -18.98 -14.64 -12.50
CA LEU A 125 -19.52 -15.64 -13.43
C LEU A 125 -20.51 -16.59 -12.73
N LEU A 126 -20.11 -17.18 -11.60
CA LEU A 126 -20.83 -18.25 -10.92
C LEU A 126 -21.93 -17.74 -10.00
N PHE A 127 -21.71 -16.59 -9.35
CA PHE A 127 -22.61 -16.09 -8.31
C PHE A 127 -23.20 -14.71 -8.62
N LYS A 128 -22.75 -14.03 -9.69
CA LYS A 128 -23.19 -12.66 -10.04
C LYS A 128 -22.95 -11.65 -8.93
N ILE A 129 -21.86 -11.85 -8.17
CA ILE A 129 -21.41 -10.94 -7.12
C ILE A 129 -20.01 -10.40 -7.45
N ASP A 130 -19.67 -9.28 -6.85
CA ASP A 130 -18.30 -8.80 -6.77
C ASP A 130 -17.90 -8.54 -5.31
N PHE A 131 -16.64 -8.15 -5.08
CA PHE A 131 -16.08 -7.98 -3.73
C PHE A 131 -16.19 -6.52 -3.26
N ARG A 132 -17.35 -5.91 -3.47
CA ARG A 132 -17.66 -4.57 -2.96
C ARG A 132 -18.42 -4.66 -1.65
N PHE A 133 -17.87 -4.00 -0.63
CA PHE A 133 -18.48 -3.75 0.65
C PHE A 133 -18.30 -2.27 1.01
N TRP A 134 -19.36 -1.48 0.83
CA TRP A 134 -19.37 -0.04 1.09
C TRP A 134 -18.27 0.73 0.33
N VAL A 135 -17.34 1.40 1.03
CA VAL A 135 -16.20 2.11 0.42
C VAL A 135 -15.07 1.17 0.00
N VAL A 136 -15.07 -0.08 0.46
CA VAL A 136 -14.09 -1.09 0.07
C VAL A 136 -14.60 -1.80 -1.17
N ALA A 137 -14.05 -1.46 -2.34
CA ALA A 137 -14.60 -1.91 -3.62
C ALA A 137 -13.55 -2.56 -4.52
N LEU A 138 -13.49 -3.90 -4.53
CA LEU A 138 -12.72 -4.65 -5.52
C LEU A 138 -13.67 -5.31 -6.53
N LYS A 139 -13.59 -4.88 -7.78
CA LYS A 139 -14.37 -5.43 -8.90
C LYS A 139 -13.51 -5.59 -10.15
N LEU A 140 -14.02 -6.32 -11.14
CA LEU A 140 -13.37 -6.41 -12.44
C LEU A 140 -13.29 -5.02 -13.10
N PRO A 141 -12.12 -4.63 -13.63
CA PRO A 141 -11.97 -3.38 -14.34
C PRO A 141 -12.60 -3.47 -15.73
N SER A 142 -13.23 -2.38 -16.18
CA SER A 142 -13.60 -2.22 -17.60
C SER A 142 -12.35 -2.05 -18.48
N ALA A 143 -12.51 -2.17 -19.80
CA ALA A 143 -11.43 -1.91 -20.76
C ALA A 143 -10.80 -0.51 -20.58
N THR A 144 -11.64 0.50 -20.36
CA THR A 144 -11.18 1.87 -20.07
C THR A 144 -10.40 1.92 -18.76
N GLN A 145 -10.89 1.28 -17.69
CA GLN A 145 -10.20 1.23 -16.40
C GLN A 145 -8.85 0.53 -16.51
N LEU A 146 -8.71 -0.54 -17.31
CA LEU A 146 -7.43 -1.18 -17.58
C LEU A 146 -6.41 -0.23 -18.23
N MET A 147 -6.85 0.61 -19.17
CA MET A 147 -5.97 1.63 -19.76
C MET A 147 -5.56 2.70 -18.74
N ILE A 148 -6.51 3.14 -17.90
CA ILE A 148 -6.26 4.11 -16.83
C ILE A 148 -5.28 3.54 -15.79
N MET A 149 -5.37 2.24 -15.48
CA MET A 149 -4.44 1.58 -14.55
C MET A 149 -2.99 1.74 -14.98
N LEU A 150 -2.67 1.75 -16.29
CA LEU A 150 -1.30 1.92 -16.78
C LEU A 150 -0.70 3.28 -16.38
N ILE A 151 -1.54 4.31 -16.24
CA ILE A 151 -1.15 5.66 -15.82
C ILE A 151 -0.72 5.65 -14.35
N TYR A 152 -1.53 5.03 -13.49
CA TYR A 152 -1.32 5.05 -12.04
C TYR A 152 -0.41 3.92 -11.52
N LEU A 153 -0.17 2.88 -12.32
CA LEU A 153 0.65 1.74 -11.91
C LEU A 153 2.09 2.15 -11.60
N VAL A 154 2.69 3.00 -12.43
CA VAL A 154 4.08 3.46 -12.26
C VAL A 154 4.27 4.22 -10.93
N PRO A 155 3.49 5.28 -10.62
CA PRO A 155 3.67 6.02 -9.37
C PRO A 155 3.35 5.17 -8.14
N PHE A 156 2.33 4.30 -8.17
CA PHE A 156 2.08 3.39 -7.04
C PHE A 156 3.18 2.34 -6.88
N THR A 157 3.76 1.83 -7.98
CA THR A 157 4.91 0.92 -7.92
C THR A 157 6.09 1.59 -7.24
N LEU A 158 6.42 2.83 -7.62
CA LEU A 158 7.48 3.59 -6.99
C LEU A 158 7.24 3.73 -5.47
N PHE A 159 6.02 4.12 -5.08
CA PHE A 159 5.64 4.22 -3.68
C PHE A 159 5.82 2.91 -2.91
N PHE A 160 5.24 1.81 -3.37
CA PHE A 160 5.32 0.54 -2.64
C PHE A 160 6.73 -0.02 -2.59
N VAL A 161 7.53 0.14 -3.65
CA VAL A 161 8.94 -0.29 -3.64
C VAL A 161 9.73 0.45 -2.56
N VAL A 162 9.56 1.76 -2.44
CA VAL A 162 10.24 2.57 -1.42
C VAL A 162 9.69 2.30 -0.03
N ALA A 163 8.37 2.41 0.15
CA ALA A 163 7.70 2.28 1.43
C ALA A 163 7.93 0.89 2.05
N LEU A 164 7.71 -0.19 1.29
CA LEU A 164 7.83 -1.54 1.84
C LEU A 164 9.29 -1.96 2.03
N ARG A 165 10.23 -1.44 1.22
CA ARG A 165 11.67 -1.61 1.50
C ARG A 165 12.03 -0.99 2.84
N THR A 166 11.59 0.24 3.10
CA THR A 166 11.85 0.95 4.36
C THR A 166 11.16 0.28 5.55
N LEU A 167 9.92 -0.17 5.38
CA LEU A 167 9.18 -0.95 6.37
C LEU A 167 9.99 -2.19 6.79
N HIS A 168 10.38 -3.02 5.82
CA HIS A 168 11.10 -4.25 6.10
C HIS A 168 12.52 -4.00 6.62
N ALA A 169 13.17 -2.91 6.23
CA ALA A 169 14.47 -2.55 6.79
C ALA A 169 14.42 -2.24 8.29
N ASN A 170 13.33 -1.59 8.75
CA ASN A 170 13.14 -1.18 10.13
C ASN A 170 12.53 -2.27 11.03
N PHE A 171 11.64 -3.12 10.51
CA PHE A 171 10.77 -3.95 11.35
C PHE A 171 10.86 -5.46 11.08
N SER A 172 11.61 -5.90 10.07
CA SER A 172 11.58 -7.29 9.63
C SER A 172 12.88 -8.05 9.89
N ARG A 173 12.70 -9.23 10.47
CA ARG A 173 13.76 -10.19 10.77
C ARG A 173 13.20 -11.61 10.67
N LEU A 174 14.02 -12.58 10.28
CA LEU A 174 13.56 -13.95 10.03
C LEU A 174 13.32 -14.73 11.33
N ASP A 175 14.08 -14.41 12.38
CA ASP A 175 13.96 -14.94 13.75
C ASP A 175 12.74 -14.37 14.51
N ALA A 176 12.08 -13.32 14.00
CA ALA A 176 10.91 -12.76 14.66
C ALA A 176 9.75 -13.76 14.67
N PRO A 177 9.04 -13.88 15.82
CA PRO A 177 7.79 -14.63 15.87
C PRO A 177 6.82 -14.08 14.82
N ALA A 178 6.13 -14.99 14.12
CA ALA A 178 5.28 -14.63 12.99
C ALA A 178 4.24 -13.58 13.36
N ILE A 179 3.49 -13.81 14.44
CA ILE A 179 2.41 -12.93 14.89
C ILE A 179 2.94 -11.52 15.18
N GLY A 180 4.02 -11.40 15.96
CA GLY A 180 4.60 -10.09 16.30
C GLY A 180 5.04 -9.30 15.07
N HIS A 181 5.59 -9.98 14.05
CA HIS A 181 5.98 -9.34 12.79
C HIS A 181 4.76 -8.79 12.05
N TYR A 182 3.69 -9.58 11.88
CA TYR A 182 2.46 -9.12 11.22
C TYR A 182 1.78 -8.00 11.99
N VAL A 183 1.63 -8.12 13.31
CA VAL A 183 1.00 -7.07 14.13
C VAL A 183 1.78 -5.76 14.02
N THR A 184 3.12 -5.82 14.08
CA THR A 184 3.96 -4.62 13.94
C THR A 184 3.75 -3.95 12.59
N THR A 185 3.82 -4.68 11.48
CA THR A 185 3.70 -4.10 10.14
C THR A 185 2.28 -3.60 9.86
N ILE A 186 1.24 -4.29 10.36
CA ILE A 186 -0.15 -3.82 10.28
C ILE A 186 -0.29 -2.49 11.02
N LEU A 187 0.19 -2.40 12.27
CA LEU A 187 0.11 -1.16 13.02
C LEU A 187 0.90 -0.04 12.35
N VAL A 188 2.12 -0.31 11.89
CA VAL A 188 2.94 0.69 11.19
C VAL A 188 2.25 1.23 9.93
N LEU A 189 1.53 0.40 9.17
CA LEU A 189 0.88 0.89 7.95
C LEU A 189 -0.54 1.46 8.17
N SER A 190 -1.29 0.99 9.16
CA SER A 190 -2.71 1.35 9.33
C SER A 190 -3.03 2.27 10.51
N LEU A 191 -2.18 2.30 11.56
CA LEU A 191 -2.50 3.00 12.81
C LEU A 191 -2.73 4.50 12.62
N GLY A 192 -1.96 5.17 11.76
CA GLY A 192 -2.18 6.59 11.47
C GLY A 192 -3.57 6.88 10.95
N PHE A 193 -4.10 6.05 10.04
CA PHE A 193 -5.46 6.21 9.52
C PHE A 193 -6.51 5.88 10.58
N VAL A 194 -6.27 4.90 11.46
CA VAL A 194 -7.16 4.64 12.60
C VAL A 194 -7.27 5.88 13.49
N VAL A 195 -6.13 6.50 13.81
CA VAL A 195 -6.09 7.73 14.63
C VAL A 195 -6.74 8.90 13.91
N LEU A 196 -6.46 9.10 12.61
CA LEU A 196 -7.03 10.18 11.80
C LEU A 196 -8.55 10.09 11.72
N ILE A 197 -9.07 8.92 11.33
CA ILE A 197 -10.50 8.69 11.17
C ILE A 197 -11.20 8.71 12.53
N GLY A 198 -10.64 8.05 13.55
CA GLY A 198 -11.19 8.08 14.90
C GLY A 198 -11.27 9.51 15.45
N GLY A 199 -10.22 10.31 15.26
CA GLY A 199 -10.20 11.72 15.67
C GLY A 199 -11.23 12.57 14.93
N GLN A 200 -11.40 12.36 13.63
CA GLN A 200 -12.39 13.08 12.83
C GLN A 200 -13.82 12.80 13.26
N TYR A 201 -14.17 11.52 13.44
CA TYR A 201 -15.52 11.12 13.87
C TYR A 201 -15.79 11.49 15.33
N LEU A 202 -14.78 11.45 16.20
CA LEU A 202 -14.91 11.93 17.58
C LEU A 202 -15.20 13.44 17.63
N ALA A 203 -14.45 14.25 16.85
CA ALA A 203 -14.70 15.68 16.74
C ALA A 203 -16.09 15.99 16.18
N MET A 204 -16.53 15.24 15.17
CA MET A 204 -17.88 15.35 14.62
C MET A 204 -18.95 15.01 15.65
N TRP A 205 -18.74 13.98 16.46
CA TRP A 205 -19.70 13.58 17.50
C TRP A 205 -19.81 14.60 18.63
N LEU A 206 -18.69 15.19 19.05
CA LEU A 206 -18.66 16.18 20.13
C LEU A 206 -19.09 17.59 19.69
N GLY A 207 -18.74 18.00 18.45
CA GLY A 207 -18.90 19.38 17.98
C GLY A 207 -19.78 19.56 16.75
N GLY A 208 -20.39 18.48 16.22
CA GLY A 208 -21.27 18.51 15.05
C GLY A 208 -20.58 18.72 13.70
N LYS A 209 -19.23 18.78 13.66
CA LYS A 209 -18.45 19.04 12.44
C LYS A 209 -17.11 18.31 12.45
N LEU A 210 -16.62 17.95 11.26
CA LEU A 210 -15.26 17.43 11.07
C LEU A 210 -14.21 18.51 11.35
N ILE A 211 -13.01 18.09 11.75
CA ILE A 211 -11.83 18.94 11.80
C ILE A 211 -11.46 19.29 10.36
N ASN A 212 -11.60 20.57 10.01
CA ASN A 212 -11.24 21.07 8.69
C ASN A 212 -10.00 21.98 8.76
N PRO A 213 -8.78 21.42 8.57
CA PRO A 213 -7.56 22.22 8.54
C PRO A 213 -7.42 23.10 7.28
N PHE A 214 -8.27 22.91 6.27
CA PHE A 214 -8.28 23.67 5.02
C PHE A 214 -9.67 24.24 4.73
N PRO A 215 -10.12 25.28 5.48
CA PRO A 215 -11.50 25.78 5.42
C PRO A 215 -11.95 26.25 4.03
N THR A 216 -11.00 26.66 3.18
CA THR A 216 -11.23 27.13 1.82
C THR A 216 -11.32 25.99 0.79
N SER A 217 -11.05 24.74 1.17
CA SER A 217 -11.06 23.58 0.28
C SER A 217 -12.20 22.62 0.64
N PRO A 218 -13.02 22.18 -0.32
CA PRO A 218 -14.15 21.27 -0.05
C PRO A 218 -13.71 19.80 0.14
N VAL A 219 -12.41 19.51 0.21
CA VAL A 219 -11.86 18.15 0.16
C VAL A 219 -12.13 17.32 1.40
N VAL A 220 -12.22 17.94 2.58
CA VAL A 220 -12.16 17.21 3.87
C VAL A 220 -13.29 16.19 4.04
N PRO A 221 -14.58 16.50 3.81
CA PRO A 221 -15.65 15.53 4.07
C PRO A 221 -15.50 14.24 3.22
N LEU A 222 -15.32 14.38 1.91
CA LEU A 222 -15.24 13.23 1.02
C LEU A 222 -13.91 12.48 1.17
N SER A 223 -12.79 13.18 1.32
CA SER A 223 -11.50 12.53 1.62
C SER A 223 -11.52 11.81 2.97
N THR A 224 -12.28 12.27 3.97
CA THR A 224 -12.45 11.52 5.22
C THR A 224 -13.13 10.17 4.97
N ILE A 225 -14.18 10.14 4.14
CA ILE A 225 -14.88 8.89 3.77
C ILE A 225 -13.94 7.95 3.00
N ILE A 226 -13.19 8.48 2.02
CA ILE A 226 -12.17 7.73 1.28
C ILE A 226 -11.09 7.20 2.25
N GLY A 227 -10.71 8.01 3.24
CA GLY A 227 -9.75 7.69 4.29
C GLY A 227 -10.06 6.39 5.05
N ILE A 228 -11.33 6.05 5.21
CA ILE A 228 -11.79 4.87 5.95
C ILE A 228 -11.27 3.59 5.29
N GLN A 229 -11.25 3.53 3.95
CA GLN A 229 -10.83 2.34 3.23
C GLN A 229 -9.33 2.05 3.39
N PHE A 230 -8.51 3.05 3.71
CA PHE A 230 -7.08 2.87 3.91
C PHE A 230 -6.76 2.06 5.15
N ILE A 231 -7.64 1.99 6.15
CA ILE A 231 -7.44 1.15 7.34
C ILE A 231 -7.36 -0.34 6.94
N PRO A 232 -8.40 -0.96 6.35
CA PRO A 232 -8.31 -2.36 5.92
C PRO A 232 -7.36 -2.56 4.74
N LEU A 233 -7.24 -1.59 3.82
CA LEU A 233 -6.36 -1.71 2.67
C LEU A 233 -4.88 -1.76 3.07
N LEU A 234 -4.43 -0.85 3.95
CA LEU A 234 -3.04 -0.82 4.40
C LEU A 234 -2.72 -1.98 5.35
N ALA A 235 -3.71 -2.48 6.10
CA ALA A 235 -3.57 -3.74 6.84
C ALA A 235 -3.39 -4.94 5.89
N ALA A 236 -4.15 -5.01 4.79
CA ALA A 236 -3.98 -6.05 3.77
C ALA A 236 -2.61 -5.96 3.08
N VAL A 237 -2.16 -4.74 2.73
CA VAL A 237 -0.81 -4.49 2.21
C VAL A 237 0.25 -4.99 3.20
N ALA A 238 0.12 -4.68 4.49
CA ALA A 238 1.05 -5.16 5.52
C ALA A 238 1.12 -6.68 5.57
N ILE A 239 -0.04 -7.35 5.50
CA ILE A 239 -0.13 -8.81 5.49
C ILE A 239 0.55 -9.38 4.25
N ILE A 240 0.21 -8.92 3.05
CA ILE A 240 0.80 -9.41 1.79
C ILE A 240 2.31 -9.18 1.78
N SER A 241 2.76 -7.98 2.15
CA SER A 241 4.17 -7.62 2.18
C SER A 241 4.94 -8.48 3.17
N THR A 242 4.43 -8.64 4.39
CA THR A 242 5.06 -9.45 5.43
C THR A 242 5.08 -10.94 5.06
N PHE A 243 3.98 -11.44 4.51
CA PHE A 243 3.86 -12.82 4.06
C PHE A 243 4.92 -13.15 3.01
N THR A 244 5.04 -12.32 1.98
CA THR A 244 5.98 -12.52 0.87
C THR A 244 7.43 -12.29 1.31
N TRP A 245 7.69 -11.30 2.17
CA TRP A 245 9.01 -11.04 2.71
C TRP A 245 9.51 -12.22 3.55
N ARG A 246 8.68 -12.80 4.41
CA ARG A 246 9.06 -13.96 5.24
C ARG A 246 9.43 -15.20 4.41
N ARG A 247 9.01 -15.26 3.15
CA ARG A 247 9.30 -16.38 2.22
C ARG A 247 10.45 -16.11 1.27
N THR A 248 10.74 -14.82 1.01
CA THR A 248 11.68 -14.42 -0.04
C THR A 248 12.87 -13.60 0.47
N GLY A 249 12.80 -13.06 1.68
CA GLY A 249 13.84 -12.23 2.29
C GLY A 249 14.04 -10.89 1.59
N THR A 250 13.11 -10.50 0.72
CA THR A 250 13.12 -9.25 -0.04
C THR A 250 11.74 -8.64 -0.06
N SER A 251 11.65 -7.31 -0.04
CA SER A 251 10.39 -6.59 -0.10
C SER A 251 9.79 -6.55 -1.51
N LEU A 252 10.59 -6.84 -2.54
CA LEU A 252 10.22 -6.57 -3.93
C LEU A 252 8.98 -7.35 -4.42
N PRO A 253 8.82 -8.67 -4.20
CA PRO A 253 7.61 -9.38 -4.60
C PRO A 253 6.35 -8.81 -3.94
N GLY A 254 6.43 -8.53 -2.63
CA GLY A 254 5.33 -7.91 -1.89
C GLY A 254 4.98 -6.52 -2.41
N ALA A 255 5.99 -5.69 -2.69
CA ALA A 255 5.81 -4.35 -3.24
C ALA A 255 5.12 -4.38 -4.60
N LEU A 256 5.53 -5.27 -5.50
CA LEU A 256 4.93 -5.38 -6.84
C LEU A 256 3.50 -5.94 -6.79
N ILE A 257 3.23 -6.93 -5.93
CA ILE A 257 1.87 -7.43 -5.69
C ILE A 257 0.97 -6.31 -5.15
N CYS A 258 1.44 -5.57 -4.14
CA CYS A 258 0.67 -4.47 -3.55
C CYS A 258 0.46 -3.34 -4.56
N ALA A 259 1.46 -2.99 -5.37
CA ALA A 259 1.31 -1.97 -6.41
C ALA A 259 0.25 -2.34 -7.44
N LEU A 260 0.29 -3.56 -7.96
CA LEU A 260 -0.72 -4.06 -8.92
C LEU A 260 -2.11 -4.11 -8.29
N LEU A 261 -2.23 -4.70 -7.09
CA LEU A 261 -3.49 -4.87 -6.38
C LEU A 261 -4.12 -3.52 -6.01
N VAL A 262 -3.34 -2.59 -5.47
CA VAL A 262 -3.83 -1.28 -5.05
C VAL A 262 -4.15 -0.42 -6.27
N THR A 263 -3.35 -0.46 -7.33
CA THR A 263 -3.69 0.25 -8.57
C THR A 263 -5.02 -0.25 -9.14
N TRP A 264 -5.20 -1.57 -9.18
CA TRP A 264 -6.46 -2.18 -9.60
C TRP A 264 -7.62 -1.73 -8.70
N TYR A 265 -7.48 -1.89 -7.38
CA TYR A 265 -8.48 -1.50 -6.38
C TYR A 265 -8.87 -0.02 -6.50
N MET A 266 -7.90 0.88 -6.65
CA MET A 266 -8.15 2.31 -6.72
C MET A 266 -8.84 2.71 -8.03
N VAL A 267 -8.39 2.18 -9.17
CA VAL A 267 -8.92 2.58 -10.49
C VAL A 267 -10.28 1.93 -10.79
N ALA A 268 -10.48 0.69 -10.33
CA ALA A 268 -11.73 -0.04 -10.47
C ALA A 268 -12.77 0.32 -9.37
N GLY A 269 -12.38 1.09 -8.36
CA GLY A 269 -13.23 1.47 -7.22
C GLY A 269 -14.47 2.28 -7.60
N THR A 270 -15.28 2.61 -6.59
CA THR A 270 -16.57 3.29 -6.76
C THR A 270 -16.48 4.82 -6.77
N ALA A 271 -15.44 5.39 -6.16
CA ALA A 271 -15.19 6.83 -6.14
C ALA A 271 -14.46 7.28 -7.43
N THR A 272 -15.08 7.08 -8.59
CA THR A 272 -14.52 7.56 -9.87
C THR A 272 -15.32 8.76 -10.36
N GLN A 273 -14.68 9.94 -10.33
CA GLN A 273 -15.11 11.09 -11.13
C GLN A 273 -14.17 11.16 -12.33
N ALA A 274 -14.71 10.87 -13.51
CA ALA A 274 -13.99 10.98 -14.76
C ALA A 274 -14.39 12.26 -15.49
N ALA A 275 -13.43 12.98 -16.08
CA ALA A 275 -13.76 13.96 -17.12
C ALA A 275 -14.39 13.20 -18.29
N ILE A 276 -15.61 13.58 -18.68
CA ILE A 276 -16.28 13.12 -19.90
C ILE A 276 -15.67 13.87 -21.08
#